data_AF-A0A9R0Q0F5-F1
#
_entry.id   AF-A0A9R0Q0F5-F1
#
_cell.length_a   1.000
_cell.length_b   1.000
_cell.length_c   1.000
_cell.angle_alpha   90.00
_cell.angle_beta   90.00
_cell.angle_gamma   90.00
#
_symmetry.space_group_name_H-M   'P 1'
#
loop_
_entity.id
_entity.type
_entity.pdbx_description
1 polymer ?
#
loop_
_entity_poly.entity_id
_entity_poly.type
_entity_poly.pdbx_seq_one_letter_code
_entity_poly.pdbx_strand_id
1 'polypeptide(L)'
;MISLIFVGVRLEQQFGFWKVGLVYLFSGLGGSVLSVLFIRNGVSVGASGALFGLLGAMLSELITNWTIYTNRLAAMANLIIIAAINLALGILPHVDNFAHIGGFLTGFLLGFVLLIQPRFGWLEQPFGGKTKSKYTACQIVLLVIALLLAIAGLAVGLLMVFRWVNGNDHCSWCHYLTCVPTSHWKCDN
;
A
#
# COMPACT_ATOMS: atom_id res chain seq x y z
N MET A 1 -8.84 -11.82 -6.85
CA MET A 1 -9.52 -11.04 -7.92
C MET A 1 -10.85 -10.47 -7.44
N ILE A 2 -11.73 -11.26 -6.81
CA ILE A 2 -13.00 -10.76 -6.24
C ILE A 2 -12.77 -9.56 -5.30
N SER A 3 -11.82 -9.67 -4.35
CA SER A 3 -11.47 -8.58 -3.43
C SER A 3 -11.01 -7.30 -4.14
N LEU A 4 -10.34 -7.43 -5.29
CA LEU A 4 -9.86 -6.31 -6.09
C LEU A 4 -11.01 -5.57 -6.78
N ILE A 5 -12.03 -6.30 -7.24
CA ILE A 5 -13.22 -5.69 -7.82
C ILE A 5 -13.96 -4.87 -6.75
N PHE A 6 -14.22 -5.45 -5.57
CA PHE A 6 -14.94 -4.74 -4.51
C PHE A 6 -14.17 -3.52 -3.99
N VAL A 7 -12.87 -3.67 -3.69
CA VAL A 7 -12.04 -2.56 -3.18
C VAL A 7 -11.77 -1.52 -4.27
N GLY A 8 -11.39 -1.98 -5.46
CA GLY A 8 -11.07 -1.13 -6.60
C GLY A 8 -12.26 -0.29 -7.05
N VAL A 9 -13.43 -0.90 -7.27
CA VAL A 9 -14.64 -0.18 -7.68
C VAL A 9 -15.06 0.84 -6.62
N ARG A 10 -14.99 0.49 -5.33
CA ARG A 10 -15.31 1.42 -4.24
C ARG A 10 -14.38 2.64 -4.25
N LEU A 11 -13.07 2.42 -4.37
CA LEU A 11 -12.10 3.51 -4.42
C LEU A 11 -12.25 4.35 -5.70
N GLU A 12 -12.52 3.70 -6.84
CA GLU A 12 -12.68 4.37 -8.13
C GLU A 12 -13.91 5.28 -8.14
N GLN A 13 -15.03 4.84 -7.56
CA GLN A 13 -16.23 5.65 -7.42
C GLN A 13 -16.01 6.88 -6.52
N GLN A 14 -15.13 6.78 -5.52
CA GLN A 14 -14.88 7.86 -4.57
C GLN A 14 -13.82 8.87 -5.04
N PHE A 15 -12.76 8.40 -5.70
CA PHE A 15 -11.57 9.19 -6.01
C PHE A 15 -11.31 9.36 -7.51
N GLY A 16 -12.00 8.58 -8.35
CA GLY A 16 -11.83 8.57 -9.79
C GLY A 16 -10.74 7.58 -10.25
N PHE A 17 -10.92 7.08 -11.47
CA PHE A 17 -10.10 6.00 -12.02
C PHE A 17 -8.61 6.31 -12.08
N TRP A 18 -8.23 7.53 -12.48
CA TRP A 18 -6.83 7.90 -12.65
C TRP A 18 -6.02 7.77 -11.35
N LYS A 19 -6.59 8.21 -10.23
CA LYS A 19 -5.90 8.15 -8.94
C LYS A 19 -5.72 6.72 -8.46
N VAL A 20 -6.78 5.92 -8.54
CA VAL A 20 -6.76 4.51 -8.14
C VAL A 20 -5.84 3.69 -9.05
N GLY A 21 -5.86 3.97 -10.35
CA GLY A 21 -4.96 3.35 -11.33
C GLY A 21 -3.50 3.65 -11.04
N LEU A 22 -3.15 4.90 -10.69
CA LEU A 22 -1.77 5.25 -10.32
C LEU A 22 -1.34 4.57 -9.02
N VAL A 23 -2.18 4.58 -7.98
CA VAL A 23 -1.89 3.85 -6.73
C VAL A 23 -1.66 2.37 -7.02
N TYR A 24 -2.53 1.75 -7.80
CA TYR A 24 -2.42 0.34 -8.17
C TYR A 24 -1.12 0.04 -8.91
N LEU A 25 -0.80 0.81 -9.94
CA LEU A 25 0.40 0.62 -10.77
C LEU A 25 1.68 0.77 -9.93
N PHE A 26 1.82 1.88 -9.21
CA PHE A 26 3.04 2.14 -8.43
C PHE A 26 3.17 1.22 -7.22
N SER A 27 2.06 0.80 -6.61
CA SER A 27 2.12 -0.21 -5.54
C SER A 27 2.57 -1.56 -6.07
N GLY A 28 2.14 -1.94 -7.28
CA GLY A 28 2.67 -3.12 -7.97
C GLY A 28 4.19 -3.01 -8.17
N LEU A 29 4.67 -1.88 -8.69
CA LEU A 29 6.09 -1.63 -8.88
C LEU A 29 6.89 -1.68 -7.56
N GLY A 30 6.40 -1.01 -6.51
CA GLY A 30 7.05 -1.03 -5.20
C GLY A 30 7.10 -2.42 -4.57
N GLY A 31 6.03 -3.20 -4.73
CA GLY A 31 6.00 -4.62 -4.35
C GLY A 31 7.02 -5.45 -5.12
N SER A 32 7.09 -5.30 -6.44
CA SER A 32 8.07 -6.01 -7.28
C SER A 32 9.51 -5.65 -6.96
N VAL A 33 9.81 -4.37 -6.71
CA VAL A 33 11.15 -3.93 -6.29
C VAL A 33 11.54 -4.61 -4.98
N LEU A 34 10.64 -4.64 -3.99
CA LEU A 34 10.94 -5.28 -2.71
C LEU A 34 11.08 -6.80 -2.86
N SER A 35 10.23 -7.43 -3.66
CA SER A 35 10.32 -8.86 -3.98
C SER A 35 11.68 -9.25 -4.54
N VAL A 36 12.17 -8.55 -5.58
CA VAL A 36 13.45 -8.87 -6.25
C VAL A 36 14.66 -8.70 -5.32
N LEU A 37 14.57 -7.81 -4.34
CA LEU A 37 15.64 -7.60 -3.36
C LEU A 37 15.79 -8.77 -2.39
N PHE A 38 14.71 -9.50 -2.08
CA PHE A 38 14.71 -10.55 -1.07
C PHE A 38 14.50 -11.97 -1.64
N ILE A 39 13.91 -12.10 -2.84
CA ILE A 39 13.66 -13.37 -3.51
C ILE A 39 14.47 -13.41 -4.82
N ARG A 40 15.51 -14.25 -4.85
CA ARG A 40 16.47 -14.33 -5.97
C ARG A 40 16.21 -15.49 -6.94
N ASN A 41 15.77 -16.63 -6.43
CA ASN A 41 15.57 -17.85 -7.23
C ASN A 41 14.09 -18.18 -7.46
N GLY A 42 13.17 -17.27 -7.12
CA GLY A 42 11.73 -17.44 -7.27
C GLY A 42 11.17 -16.47 -8.29
N VAL A 43 10.24 -16.95 -9.12
CA VAL A 43 9.48 -16.10 -10.05
C VAL A 43 8.23 -15.61 -9.31
N SER A 44 8.25 -14.35 -8.88
CA SER A 44 7.08 -13.70 -8.29
C SER A 44 6.20 -13.09 -9.37
N VAL A 45 4.97 -13.59 -9.50
CA VAL A 45 3.99 -13.11 -10.48
C VAL A 45 2.65 -12.96 -9.79
N GLY A 46 2.12 -11.75 -9.74
CA GLY A 46 0.79 -11.56 -9.18
C GLY A 46 0.36 -10.11 -9.06
N ALA A 47 -0.94 -9.89 -9.26
CA ALA A 47 -1.63 -8.63 -8.98
C ALA A 47 -1.84 -8.37 -7.46
N SER A 48 -1.49 -9.34 -6.61
CA SER A 48 -1.75 -9.29 -5.17
C SER A 48 -0.97 -8.20 -4.45
N GLY A 49 0.28 -7.91 -4.85
CA GLY A 49 1.05 -6.78 -4.29
C GLY A 49 0.35 -5.43 -4.51
N ALA A 50 -0.19 -5.21 -5.71
CA ALA A 50 -0.94 -4.00 -6.03
C ALA A 50 -2.28 -3.92 -5.26
N LEU A 51 -2.94 -5.05 -5.01
CA LEU A 51 -4.12 -5.13 -4.15
C LEU A 51 -3.81 -4.72 -2.70
N PHE A 52 -2.70 -5.22 -2.14
CA PHE A 52 -2.22 -4.79 -0.83
C PHE A 52 -1.91 -3.29 -0.80
N GLY A 53 -1.43 -2.74 -1.91
CA GLY A 53 -1.31 -1.30 -2.10
C GLY A 53 -2.62 -0.55 -1.96
N LEU A 54 -3.70 -1.03 -2.58
CA LEU A 54 -5.03 -0.44 -2.41
C LEU A 54 -5.51 -0.49 -0.95
N LEU A 55 -5.23 -1.59 -0.22
CA LEU A 55 -5.52 -1.69 1.22
C LEU A 55 -4.71 -0.69 2.05
N GLY A 56 -3.42 -0.53 1.75
CA GLY A 56 -2.59 0.50 2.38
C GLY A 56 -3.10 1.91 2.10
N ALA A 57 -3.53 2.16 0.87
CA ALA A 57 -4.09 3.44 0.46
C ALA A 57 -5.41 3.74 1.20
N MET A 58 -6.29 2.75 1.37
CA MET A 58 -7.49 2.87 2.22
C MET A 58 -7.14 3.19 3.68
N LEU A 59 -6.08 2.59 4.22
CA LEU A 59 -5.65 2.90 5.59
C LEU A 59 -5.19 4.36 5.71
N SER A 60 -4.44 4.88 4.74
CA SER A 60 -4.03 6.29 4.73
C SER A 60 -5.21 7.26 4.59
N GLU A 61 -6.23 6.89 3.82
CA GLU A 61 -7.49 7.63 3.66
C GLU A 61 -8.22 7.71 5.00
N LEU A 62 -8.37 6.58 5.69
CA LEU A 62 -9.00 6.49 7.00
C LEU A 62 -8.28 7.35 8.05
N ILE A 63 -6.94 7.36 8.04
CA ILE A 63 -6.12 8.19 8.94
C ILE A 63 -6.32 9.68 8.63
N THR A 64 -6.35 10.05 7.35
CA THR A 64 -6.49 11.46 6.93
C THR A 64 -7.89 12.00 7.20
N ASN A 65 -8.92 11.15 7.04
CA ASN A 65 -10.33 11.48 7.23
C ASN A 65 -10.89 10.98 8.58
N TRP A 66 -10.02 10.86 9.59
CA TRP A 66 -10.34 10.25 10.89
C TRP A 66 -11.64 10.78 11.51
N THR A 67 -11.93 12.07 11.38
CA THR A 67 -13.10 12.71 12.00
C THR A 67 -14.45 12.40 11.36
N ILE A 68 -14.47 11.84 10.14
CA ILE A 68 -15.72 11.63 9.37
C ILE A 68 -16.36 10.28 9.72
N TYR A 69 -15.56 9.28 10.08
CA TYR A 69 -16.06 7.95 10.37
C TYR A 69 -16.61 7.86 11.80
N THR A 70 -17.80 7.25 11.95
CA THR A 70 -18.45 6.99 13.25
C THR A 70 -17.79 5.81 13.98
N ASN A 71 -17.44 4.73 13.27
CA ASN A 71 -16.78 3.53 13.82
C ASN A 71 -15.32 3.37 13.37
N ARG A 72 -14.50 4.39 13.68
CA ARG A 72 -13.11 4.57 13.23
C ARG A 72 -12.20 3.39 13.62
N LEU A 73 -12.23 3.03 14.90
CA LEU A 73 -11.38 1.98 15.47
C LEU A 73 -11.72 0.61 14.88
N ALA A 74 -13.01 0.31 14.69
CA ALA A 74 -13.44 -0.95 14.10
C ALA A 74 -13.03 -1.06 12.62
N ALA A 75 -13.17 0.02 11.84
CA ALA A 75 -12.74 0.04 10.43
C ALA A 75 -11.23 -0.13 10.30
N MET A 76 -10.45 0.58 11.12
CA MET A 76 -8.99 0.49 11.14
C MET A 76 -8.54 -0.91 11.58
N ALA A 77 -9.11 -1.42 12.67
CA ALA A 77 -8.81 -2.76 13.17
C ALA A 77 -9.14 -3.82 12.12
N ASN A 78 -10.29 -3.74 11.46
CA ASN A 78 -10.67 -4.68 10.40
C ASN A 78 -9.66 -4.65 9.23
N LEU A 79 -9.25 -3.47 8.76
CA LEU A 79 -8.25 -3.37 7.68
C LEU A 79 -6.90 -3.96 8.10
N ILE A 80 -6.43 -3.66 9.31
CA ILE A 80 -5.17 -4.18 9.84
C ILE A 80 -5.25 -5.70 10.03
N ILE A 81 -6.35 -6.21 10.59
CA ILE A 81 -6.58 -7.65 10.78
C ILE A 81 -6.61 -8.36 9.43
N ILE A 82 -7.32 -7.83 8.44
CA ILE A 82 -7.36 -8.41 7.09
C ILE A 82 -5.96 -8.44 6.49
N ALA A 83 -5.20 -7.34 6.57
CA ALA A 83 -3.83 -7.28 6.06
C ALA A 83 -2.92 -8.28 6.78
N ALA A 84 -3.00 -8.36 8.11
CA ALA A 84 -2.21 -9.26 8.93
C ALA A 84 -2.53 -10.74 8.66
N ILE A 85 -3.82 -11.09 8.51
CA ILE A 85 -4.23 -12.45 8.14
C ILE A 85 -3.70 -12.82 6.76
N ASN A 86 -3.83 -11.94 5.75
CA ASN A 86 -3.31 -12.25 4.42
C ASN A 86 -1.78 -12.38 4.42
N LEU A 87 -1.08 -11.60 5.23
CA LEU A 87 0.37 -11.71 5.38
C LEU A 87 0.77 -13.01 6.12
N ALA A 88 0.01 -13.41 7.14
CA ALA A 88 0.20 -14.70 7.82
C ALA A 88 -0.05 -15.88 6.87
N LEU A 89 -1.05 -15.78 5.98
CA LEU A 89 -1.28 -16.75 4.91
C LEU A 89 -0.16 -16.73 3.85
N GLY A 90 0.58 -15.63 3.70
CA GLY A 90 1.70 -15.60 2.77
C GLY A 90 2.99 -16.25 3.28
N ILE A 91 2.94 -16.86 4.48
CA ILE A 91 3.99 -17.77 4.98
C ILE A 91 3.93 -19.13 4.25
N LEU A 92 2.82 -19.39 3.54
CA LEU A 92 2.69 -20.58 2.70
C LEU A 92 3.66 -20.53 1.50
N PRO A 93 4.15 -21.69 1.03
CA PRO A 93 5.04 -21.75 -0.12
C PRO A 93 4.36 -21.17 -1.37
N HIS A 94 5.14 -20.53 -2.24
CA HIS A 94 4.72 -19.83 -3.46
C HIS A 94 3.98 -18.50 -3.27
N VAL A 95 3.79 -18.02 -2.04
CA VAL A 95 3.25 -16.67 -1.80
C VAL A 95 4.38 -15.70 -1.52
N ASP A 96 4.39 -14.56 -2.22
CA ASP A 96 5.40 -13.53 -2.04
C ASP A 96 4.93 -12.45 -1.05
N ASN A 97 5.35 -12.61 0.21
CA ASN A 97 5.07 -11.65 1.26
C ASN A 97 5.86 -10.34 1.12
N PHE A 98 7.04 -10.36 0.51
CA PHE A 98 7.80 -9.12 0.26
C PHE A 98 7.07 -8.24 -0.76
N ALA A 99 6.46 -8.83 -1.79
CA ALA A 99 5.61 -8.09 -2.72
C ALA A 99 4.39 -7.48 -2.02
N HIS A 100 3.78 -8.19 -1.06
CA HIS A 100 2.62 -7.67 -0.30
C HIS A 100 3.01 -6.52 0.63
N ILE A 101 4.13 -6.66 1.36
CA ILE A 101 4.65 -5.61 2.25
C ILE A 101 5.05 -4.36 1.44
N GLY A 102 5.82 -4.55 0.37
CA GLY A 102 6.28 -3.45 -0.48
C GLY A 102 5.12 -2.74 -1.16
N GLY A 103 4.13 -3.51 -1.64
CA GLY A 103 2.90 -2.97 -2.22
C GLY A 103 2.10 -2.18 -1.21
N PHE A 104 1.84 -2.73 -0.02
CA PHE A 104 1.12 -2.05 1.06
C PHE A 104 1.78 -0.75 1.47
N LEU A 105 3.10 -0.76 1.69
CA LEU A 105 3.85 0.43 2.10
C LEU A 105 3.80 1.53 1.03
N THR A 106 4.00 1.14 -0.24
CA THR A 106 3.96 2.08 -1.35
C THR A 106 2.55 2.68 -1.50
N GLY A 107 1.52 1.85 -1.44
CA GLY A 107 0.13 2.30 -1.52
C GLY A 107 -0.29 3.17 -0.34
N PHE A 108 0.19 2.88 0.86
CA PHE A 108 -0.02 3.71 2.06
C PHE A 108 0.58 5.11 1.90
N LEU A 109 1.82 5.21 1.41
CA LEU A 109 2.45 6.50 1.13
C LEU A 109 1.73 7.26 0.01
N LEU A 110 1.40 6.57 -1.09
CA LEU A 110 0.70 7.19 -2.22
C LEU A 110 -0.74 7.60 -1.88
N GLY A 111 -1.40 6.90 -0.96
CA GLY A 111 -2.74 7.28 -0.53
C GLY A 111 -2.76 8.63 0.21
N PHE A 112 -1.72 8.96 1.00
CA PHE A 112 -1.57 10.32 1.55
C PHE A 112 -1.39 11.40 0.48
N VAL A 113 -0.87 11.05 -0.69
CA VAL A 113 -0.63 11.99 -1.79
C VAL A 113 -1.87 12.11 -2.69
N LEU A 114 -2.46 10.98 -3.09
CA LEU A 114 -3.47 10.91 -4.14
C LEU A 114 -4.91 10.86 -3.59
N LEU A 115 -5.14 10.17 -2.47
CA LEU A 115 -6.48 9.94 -1.90
C LEU A 115 -6.88 11.01 -0.87
N ILE A 116 -6.20 12.16 -0.87
CA ILE A 116 -6.64 13.31 -0.06
C ILE A 116 -7.97 13.84 -0.63
N GLN A 117 -9.02 13.72 0.17
CA GLN A 117 -10.27 14.44 -0.05
C GLN A 117 -10.13 15.84 0.56
N PRO A 118 -10.24 16.92 -0.21
CA PRO A 118 -10.48 18.22 0.38
C PRO A 118 -11.77 18.12 1.18
N ARG A 119 -11.77 18.57 2.44
CA ARG A 119 -12.97 18.65 3.27
C ARG A 119 -13.99 19.57 2.58
N PHE A 120 -14.80 19.02 1.69
CA PHE A 120 -16.04 19.64 1.26
C PHE A 120 -17.01 19.43 2.39
N GLY A 121 -17.05 20.41 3.30
CA GLY A 121 -18.21 20.56 4.17
C GLY A 121 -19.41 20.76 3.26
N TRP A 122 -20.23 19.71 3.10
CA TRP A 122 -21.56 19.82 2.53
C TRP A 122 -22.43 20.59 3.54
N LEU A 123 -22.26 21.91 3.57
CA LEU A 123 -23.39 22.80 3.80
C LEU A 123 -23.74 23.35 2.43
N GLU A 124 -24.93 23.04 1.95
CA GLU A 124 -25.55 23.59 0.76
C GLU A 124 -25.33 25.12 0.72
N GLN A 125 -24.59 25.63 -0.26
CA GLN A 125 -24.53 27.07 -0.54
C GLN A 125 -25.07 27.29 -1.96
N PRO A 126 -26.26 27.91 -2.13
CA PRO A 126 -26.91 28.06 -3.44
C PRO A 126 -26.25 29.10 -4.35
N PHE A 127 -25.24 29.86 -3.89
CA PHE A 127 -24.67 30.95 -4.68
C PHE A 127 -23.15 31.09 -4.48
N GLY A 128 -22.42 30.80 -5.58
CA GLY A 128 -21.11 31.35 -5.95
C GLY A 128 -20.19 31.89 -4.85
N GLY A 129 -19.51 31.01 -4.14
CA GLY A 129 -18.31 31.35 -3.37
C GLY A 129 -17.13 30.53 -3.87
N LYS A 130 -16.01 31.18 -4.23
CA LYS A 130 -14.74 30.47 -4.51
C LYS A 130 -14.34 29.71 -3.25
N THR A 131 -14.62 28.41 -3.21
CA THR A 131 -14.30 27.53 -2.09
C THR A 131 -12.79 27.34 -2.03
N LYS A 132 -12.13 28.12 -1.17
CA LYS A 132 -10.71 27.89 -0.86
C LYS A 132 -10.61 26.58 -0.10
N SER A 133 -10.07 25.55 -0.76
CA SER A 133 -9.65 24.30 -0.12
C SER A 133 -8.79 24.64 1.09
N LYS A 134 -9.33 24.50 2.31
CA LYS A 134 -8.52 24.54 3.53
C LYS A 134 -7.79 23.21 3.63
N TYR A 135 -6.71 23.06 2.86
CA TYR A 135 -5.65 22.15 3.27
C TYR A 135 -5.10 22.69 4.58
N THR A 136 -5.35 22.01 5.69
CA THR A 136 -4.70 22.35 6.96
C THR A 136 -3.19 22.20 6.72
N ALA A 137 -2.34 23.14 7.15
CA ALA A 137 -0.90 23.11 6.90
C ALA A 137 -0.25 21.74 7.22
N CYS A 138 -0.76 21.05 8.25
CA CYS A 138 -0.41 19.68 8.60
C CYS A 138 -0.62 18.66 7.46
N GLN A 139 -1.73 18.74 6.71
CA GLN A 139 -2.00 17.85 5.56
C GLN A 139 -1.03 18.10 4.40
N ILE A 140 -0.63 19.35 4.16
CA ILE A 140 0.38 19.68 3.13
C ILE A 140 1.74 19.11 3.55
N VAL A 141 2.11 19.28 4.82
CA VAL A 141 3.37 18.73 5.36
C VAL A 141 3.39 17.21 5.24
N LEU A 142 2.31 16.53 5.64
CA LEU A 142 2.18 15.08 5.49
C LEU A 142 2.28 14.63 4.03
N LEU A 143 1.64 15.35 3.10
CA LEU A 143 1.73 15.06 1.67
C LEU A 143 3.15 15.19 1.16
N VAL A 144 3.84 16.28 1.47
CA VAL A 144 5.22 16.52 1.00
C VAL A 144 6.16 15.46 1.57
N ILE A 145 6.04 15.12 2.85
CA ILE A 145 6.83 14.07 3.48
C ILE A 145 6.55 12.72 2.81
N ALA A 146 5.27 12.34 2.63
CA ALA A 146 4.90 11.07 2.01
C ALA A 146 5.42 10.98 0.57
N LEU A 147 5.34 12.06 -0.20
CA LEU A 147 5.86 12.12 -1.56
C LEU A 147 7.38 11.97 -1.61
N LEU A 148 8.11 12.68 -0.74
CA LEU A 148 9.56 12.57 -0.65
C LEU A 148 10.00 11.15 -0.25
N LEU A 149 9.31 10.55 0.73
CA LEU A 149 9.58 9.18 1.16
C LEU A 149 9.28 8.16 0.06
N ALA A 150 8.18 8.32 -0.69
CA ALA A 150 7.83 7.42 -1.78
C ALA A 150 8.88 7.50 -2.91
N ILE A 151 9.29 8.71 -3.31
CA ILE A 151 10.31 8.91 -4.34
C ILE A 151 11.66 8.37 -3.88
N ALA A 152 12.10 8.73 -2.67
CA ALA A 152 13.38 8.27 -2.12
C ALA A 152 13.41 6.75 -1.97
N GLY A 153 12.34 6.15 -1.41
CA GLY A 153 12.23 4.71 -1.23
C GLY A 153 12.27 3.94 -2.55
N LEU A 154 11.51 4.40 -3.56
CA LEU A 154 11.50 3.79 -4.88
C LEU A 154 12.86 3.94 -5.58
N ALA A 155 13.47 5.12 -5.51
CA ALA A 155 14.79 5.37 -6.11
C ALA A 155 15.89 4.52 -5.45
N VAL A 156 15.94 4.48 -4.12
CA VAL A 156 16.91 3.64 -3.37
C VAL A 156 16.67 2.17 -3.67
N GLY A 157 15.43 1.69 -3.65
CA GLY A 157 15.09 0.31 -3.97
C GLY A 157 15.54 -0.09 -5.38
N LEU A 158 15.23 0.75 -6.39
CA LEU A 158 15.69 0.54 -7.77
C LEU A 158 17.21 0.53 -7.85
N LEU A 159 17.91 1.47 -7.20
CA LEU A 159 19.37 1.49 -7.18
C LEU A 159 19.97 0.22 -6.56
N MET A 160 19.37 -0.29 -5.48
CA MET A 160 19.82 -1.55 -4.86
C MET A 160 19.60 -2.74 -5.78
N VAL A 161 18.47 -2.79 -6.50
CA VAL A 161 18.20 -3.81 -7.51
C VAL A 161 19.22 -3.75 -8.64
N PHE A 162 19.50 -2.56 -9.19
CA PHE A 162 20.50 -2.39 -10.26
C PHE A 162 21.92 -2.70 -9.82
N ARG A 163 22.24 -2.50 -8.53
CA ARG A 163 23.51 -2.90 -7.93
C ARG A 163 23.57 -4.38 -7.53
N TRP A 164 22.52 -5.16 -7.85
CA TRP A 164 22.41 -6.58 -7.52
C TRP A 164 22.59 -6.90 -6.03
N VAL A 165 22.30 -5.94 -5.14
CA VAL A 165 22.41 -6.10 -3.68
C VAL A 165 21.40 -7.13 -3.20
N ASN A 166 21.82 -8.02 -2.30
CA ASN A 166 20.94 -9.00 -1.68
C ASN A 166 20.44 -8.46 -0.33
N GLY A 167 19.12 -8.28 -0.22
CA GLY A 167 18.48 -7.85 1.03
C GLY A 167 18.64 -8.86 2.15
N ASN A 168 18.79 -10.15 1.82
CA ASN A 168 18.94 -11.21 2.82
C ASN A 168 20.30 -11.14 3.55
N ASP A 169 21.31 -10.51 2.96
CA ASP A 169 22.63 -10.32 3.60
C ASP A 169 22.54 -9.38 4.82
N HIS A 170 21.52 -8.52 4.86
CA HIS A 170 21.30 -7.56 5.94
C HIS A 170 20.33 -8.09 7.01
N CYS A 171 19.68 -9.23 6.78
CA CYS A 171 18.63 -9.75 7.63
C CYS A 171 18.52 -11.27 7.53
N SER A 172 19.14 -11.98 8.47
CA SER A 172 19.18 -13.45 8.51
C SER A 172 17.84 -14.11 8.81
N TRP A 173 16.80 -13.37 9.20
CA TRP A 173 15.46 -13.89 9.49
C TRP A 173 14.44 -13.54 8.41
N CYS A 174 14.80 -12.70 7.45
CA CYS A 174 13.86 -12.17 6.47
C CYS A 174 13.31 -13.27 5.55
N HIS A 175 14.07 -14.34 5.26
CA HIS A 175 13.56 -15.47 4.48
C HIS A 175 12.34 -16.17 5.11
N TYR A 176 12.22 -16.16 6.44
CA TYR A 176 11.06 -16.73 7.14
C TYR A 176 9.78 -15.92 6.94
N LEU A 177 9.86 -14.67 6.48
CA LEU A 177 8.67 -13.88 6.16
C LEU A 177 7.92 -14.44 4.95
N THR A 178 8.61 -15.12 4.03
CA THR A 178 7.99 -15.67 2.82
C THR A 178 7.72 -17.17 2.94
N CYS A 179 8.57 -17.89 3.67
CA CYS A 179 8.34 -19.32 3.89
C CYS A 179 8.93 -19.78 5.21
N VAL A 180 8.09 -20.38 6.06
CA VAL A 180 8.54 -21.08 7.26
C VAL A 180 8.56 -22.57 6.97
N PRO A 181 9.72 -23.26 7.08
CA PRO A 181 9.80 -24.69 6.86
C PRO A 181 9.03 -25.43 7.96
N THR A 182 8.16 -26.36 7.57
CA THR A 182 7.38 -27.18 8.51
C THR A 182 7.50 -28.66 8.14
N SER A 183 7.01 -29.56 9.00
CA SER A 183 6.98 -31.01 8.70
C SER A 183 6.17 -31.37 7.45
N HIS A 184 5.29 -30.47 6.99
CA HIS A 184 4.39 -30.70 5.86
C HIS A 184 4.87 -30.08 4.54
N TRP A 185 5.82 -29.15 4.55
CA TRP A 185 6.35 -28.53 3.33
C TRP A 185 7.79 -27.99 3.50
N LYS A 186 8.56 -28.02 2.41
CA LYS A 186 9.90 -27.47 2.32
C LYS A 186 9.90 -26.14 1.59
N CYS A 187 10.75 -25.23 2.05
CA CYS A 187 11.00 -23.94 1.42
C CYS A 187 12.20 -24.09 0.48
N ASP A 188 11.97 -24.58 -0.73
CA ASP A 188 13.01 -24.72 -1.76
C ASP A 188 13.00 -23.45 -2.65
N ASN A 189 13.52 -22.34 -2.12
CA ASN A 189 13.77 -21.10 -2.87
C ASN A 189 15.21 -20.64 -2.64
#